data_AF-A0AAV8SN89-F1
#
_entry.id   AF-A0AAV8SN89-F1
#
_cell.length_a   1.000
_cell.length_b   1.000
_cell.length_c   1.000
_cell.angle_alpha   90.00
_cell.angle_beta   90.00
_cell.angle_gamma   90.00
#
_symmetry.space_group_name_H-M   'P 1'
#
loop_
_entity.id
_entity.type
_entity.pdbx_description
1 polymer ?
#
loop_
_entity_poly.entity_id
_entity_poly.type
_entity_poly.pdbx_seq_one_letter_code
_entity_poly.pdbx_strand_id
1 'polypeptide(L)'
;MLMNPSDGPSQKLNMIDSVQLLGVAYHFEPKIEGALNEIAANFNYEIEYDLYTAALQFRLLRQQGIKVSCDTFQKFKDSRGNFKECLLKDVRGMLSLYEAAHLGIRGEDILDEAIAFTRGDFIRLNQLSIRLA
;
A
#
# COMPACT_ATOMS: atom_id res chain seq x y z
N MET A 1 15.43 18.32 -5.48
CA MET A 1 14.05 18.82 -5.70
C MET A 1 13.07 17.70 -5.34
N LEU A 2 11.77 17.99 -5.18
CA LEU A 2 10.75 16.94 -5.02
C LEU A 2 10.64 16.15 -6.32
N MET A 3 10.68 14.82 -6.23
CA MET A 3 10.49 13.88 -7.35
C MET A 3 11.50 14.13 -8.48
N ASN A 4 12.80 13.97 -8.21
CA ASN A 4 13.82 14.16 -9.25
C ASN A 4 13.68 13.05 -10.31
N PRO A 5 14.03 13.32 -11.58
CA PRO A 5 13.95 12.31 -12.65
C PRO A 5 14.80 11.06 -12.38
N SER A 6 15.88 11.19 -11.59
CA SER A 6 16.77 10.10 -11.20
C SER A 6 16.27 9.27 -10.03
N ASP A 7 15.24 9.71 -9.31
CA ASP A 7 14.74 9.02 -8.12
C ASP A 7 14.00 7.73 -8.54
N GLY A 8 14.28 6.62 -7.84
CA GLY A 8 13.59 5.36 -8.11
C GLY A 8 12.10 5.42 -7.76
N PRO A 9 11.26 4.52 -8.30
CA PRO A 9 9.81 4.50 -8.03
C PRO A 9 9.47 4.53 -6.54
N SER A 10 10.14 3.72 -5.71
CA SER A 10 9.91 3.69 -4.27
C SER A 10 10.24 5.01 -3.58
N GLN A 11 11.27 5.73 -4.01
CA GLN A 11 11.62 7.04 -3.45
C GLN A 11 10.56 8.09 -3.81
N LYS A 12 10.11 8.10 -5.08
CA LYS A 12 9.01 8.97 -5.53
C LYS A 12 7.73 8.70 -4.73
N LEU A 13 7.34 7.43 -4.55
CA LEU A 13 6.16 7.04 -3.76
C LEU A 13 6.25 7.53 -2.30
N ASN A 14 7.37 7.28 -1.62
CA ASN A 14 7.55 7.76 -0.23
C ASN A 14 7.49 9.28 -0.12
N MET A 15 8.02 10.00 -1.13
CA MET A 15 7.96 11.46 -1.14
C MET A 15 6.54 11.97 -1.31
N ILE A 16 5.78 11.38 -2.24
CA ILE A 16 4.37 11.69 -2.49
C ILE A 16 3.55 11.43 -1.21
N ASP A 17 3.75 10.28 -0.57
CA ASP A 17 3.08 9.93 0.67
C ASP A 17 3.36 10.96 1.77
N SER A 18 4.62 11.35 1.93
CA SER A 18 5.03 12.35 2.91
C SER A 18 4.36 13.72 2.67
N VAL A 19 4.29 14.21 1.42
CA VAL A 19 3.63 15.50 1.15
C VAL A 19 2.11 15.44 1.30
N GLN A 20 1.49 14.28 1.04
CA GLN A 20 0.07 14.06 1.32
C GLN A 20 -0.20 14.05 2.82
N LEU A 21 0.60 13.32 3.62
CA LEU A 21 0.48 13.27 5.07
C LEU A 21 0.73 14.62 5.75
N LEU A 22 1.62 15.44 5.19
CA LEU A 22 1.86 16.82 5.66
C LEU A 22 0.73 17.79 5.26
N GLY A 23 -0.23 17.38 4.42
CA GLY A 23 -1.34 18.22 3.98
C GLY A 23 -0.93 19.33 3.01
N VAL A 24 0.22 19.21 2.34
CA VAL A 24 0.75 20.22 1.40
C VAL A 24 0.79 19.75 -0.05
N ALA A 25 0.22 18.58 -0.34
CA ALA A 25 0.21 17.98 -1.68
C ALA A 25 -0.44 18.88 -2.76
N TYR A 26 -1.40 19.73 -2.38
CA TYR A 26 -2.10 20.64 -3.28
C TYR A 26 -1.16 21.63 -4.01
N HIS A 27 0.00 21.96 -3.43
CA HIS A 27 1.02 22.79 -4.09
C HIS A 27 1.79 22.06 -5.20
N PHE A 28 1.65 20.73 -5.28
CA PHE A 28 2.48 19.87 -6.13
C PHE A 28 1.64 18.96 -7.03
N GLU A 29 0.32 19.16 -7.13
CA GLU A 29 -0.60 18.31 -7.90
C GLU A 29 -0.07 17.92 -9.29
N PRO A 30 0.36 18.84 -10.16
CA PRO A 30 0.85 18.46 -11.49
C PRO A 30 2.11 17.58 -11.46
N LYS A 31 2.96 17.76 -10.44
CA LYS A 31 4.18 16.95 -10.28
C LYS A 31 3.86 15.56 -9.73
N ILE A 32 2.92 15.49 -8.78
CA ILE A 32 2.46 14.23 -8.19
C ILE A 32 1.78 13.40 -9.28
N GLU A 33 0.87 14.00 -10.06
CA GLU A 33 0.18 13.35 -11.17
C GLU A 33 1.18 12.84 -12.21
N GLY A 34 2.12 13.69 -12.64
CA GLY A 34 3.17 13.29 -13.59
C GLY A 34 4.01 12.11 -13.09
N ALA A 35 4.43 12.13 -11.82
CA ALA A 35 5.21 11.05 -11.23
C ALA A 35 4.41 9.74 -11.11
N LEU A 36 3.13 9.81 -10.72
CA LEU A 36 2.27 8.62 -10.61
C LEU A 36 1.94 8.02 -11.98
N ASN A 37 1.73 8.85 -13.00
CA ASN A 37 1.56 8.41 -14.37
C ASN A 37 2.82 7.71 -14.91
N GLU A 38 4.01 8.23 -14.62
CA GLU A 38 5.28 7.59 -14.99
C GLU A 38 5.44 6.23 -14.29
N ILE A 39 5.10 6.15 -13.00
CA ILE A 39 5.14 4.90 -12.22
C ILE A 39 4.12 3.89 -12.78
N ALA A 40 2.92 4.33 -13.15
CA ALA A 40 1.88 3.49 -13.73
C ALA A 40 2.28 2.96 -15.12
N ALA A 41 2.89 3.80 -15.95
CA ALA A 41 3.36 3.41 -17.29
C ALA A 41 4.47 2.36 -17.24
N ASN A 42 5.30 2.41 -16.19
CA ASN A 42 6.37 1.44 -15.96
C ASN A 42 5.96 0.35 -14.94
N PHE A 43 4.66 0.21 -14.67
CA PHE A 43 4.18 -0.76 -13.71
C PHE A 43 4.45 -2.18 -14.21
N ASN A 44 5.31 -2.91 -13.50
CA ASN A 44 5.64 -4.28 -13.81
C ASN A 44 5.25 -5.19 -12.64
N TYR A 45 4.27 -6.06 -12.88
CA TYR A 45 3.79 -7.07 -11.93
C TYR A 45 4.87 -8.11 -11.56
N GLU A 46 5.91 -8.26 -12.38
CA GLU A 46 7.05 -9.15 -12.13
C GLU A 46 8.06 -8.56 -11.14
N ILE A 47 8.00 -7.24 -10.86
CA ILE A 47 8.88 -6.64 -9.86
C ILE A 47 8.42 -7.05 -8.46
N GLU A 48 9.32 -7.72 -7.74
CA GLU A 48 9.07 -8.20 -6.40
C GLU A 48 9.18 -7.07 -5.37
N TYR A 49 8.11 -6.27 -5.27
CA TYR A 49 7.95 -5.32 -4.16
C TYR A 49 7.60 -6.01 -2.85
N ASP A 50 8.16 -5.50 -1.75
CA ASP A 50 7.70 -5.77 -0.39
C ASP A 50 6.24 -5.30 -0.18
N LEU A 51 5.63 -5.75 0.93
CA LEU A 51 4.23 -5.45 1.24
C LEU A 51 3.98 -3.95 1.32
N TYR A 52 4.86 -3.22 2.00
CA TYR A 52 4.78 -1.77 2.15
C TYR A 52 4.74 -1.05 0.79
N THR A 53 5.69 -1.35 -0.09
CA THR A 53 5.84 -0.69 -1.38
C THR A 53 4.68 -1.03 -2.31
N ALA A 54 4.25 -2.30 -2.34
CA ALA A 54 3.11 -2.73 -3.14
C ALA A 54 1.81 -2.06 -2.68
N ALA A 55 1.56 -2.02 -1.37
CA ALA A 55 0.37 -1.39 -0.81
C ALA A 55 0.38 0.12 -1.00
N LEU A 56 1.52 0.78 -0.80
CA LEU A 56 1.66 2.23 -1.01
C LEU A 56 1.43 2.61 -2.48
N GLN A 57 2.04 1.88 -3.41
CA GLN A 57 1.85 2.10 -4.84
C GLN A 57 0.38 1.93 -5.24
N PHE A 58 -0.26 0.84 -4.79
CA PHE A 58 -1.68 0.60 -5.03
C PHE A 58 -2.55 1.75 -4.50
N ARG A 59 -2.31 2.18 -3.26
CA ARG A 59 -3.04 3.27 -2.62
C ARG A 59 -2.92 4.58 -3.41
N LEU A 60 -1.68 5.01 -3.68
CA LEU A 60 -1.42 6.30 -4.34
C LEU A 60 -1.98 6.34 -5.76
N LEU A 61 -1.86 5.25 -6.53
CA LEU A 61 -2.40 5.17 -7.88
C LEU A 61 -3.94 5.24 -7.87
N ARG A 62 -4.60 4.48 -6.99
CA ARG A 62 -6.07 4.52 -6.89
C ARG A 62 -6.62 5.86 -6.42
N GLN A 63 -5.92 6.54 -5.52
CA GLN A 63 -6.30 7.89 -5.09
C GLN A 63 -6.30 8.91 -6.25
N GLN A 64 -5.50 8.67 -7.29
CA GLN A 64 -5.52 9.48 -8.52
C GLN A 64 -6.50 8.97 -9.58
N GLY A 65 -7.35 7.98 -9.25
CA GLY A 65 -8.28 7.37 -10.20
C GLY A 65 -7.61 6.42 -11.21
N ILE A 66 -6.32 6.09 -11.04
CA ILE A 66 -5.64 5.11 -11.88
C ILE A 66 -6.06 3.71 -11.42
N LYS A 67 -6.64 2.94 -12.34
CA LYS A 67 -7.11 1.58 -12.04
C LYS A 67 -5.93 0.62 -11.94
N VAL A 68 -5.71 0.05 -10.75
CA VAL A 68 -4.70 -0.98 -10.47
C VAL A 68 -5.40 -2.25 -10.02
N SER A 69 -5.00 -3.42 -10.54
CA SER A 69 -5.58 -4.69 -10.10
C SER A 69 -5.20 -5.00 -8.64
N CYS A 70 -6.18 -5.45 -7.85
CA CYS A 70 -5.94 -5.99 -6.52
C CYS A 70 -5.15 -7.32 -6.54
N ASP A 71 -4.98 -7.94 -7.71
CA ASP A 71 -4.20 -9.17 -7.87
C ASP A 71 -2.73 -9.01 -7.50
N THR A 72 -2.22 -7.77 -7.45
CA THR A 72 -0.88 -7.47 -6.91
C THR A 72 -0.68 -8.02 -5.50
N PHE A 73 -1.77 -8.23 -4.74
CA PHE A 73 -1.71 -8.77 -3.40
C PHE A 73 -1.70 -10.31 -3.33
N GLN A 74 -1.95 -11.02 -4.43
CA GLN A 74 -1.98 -12.50 -4.47
C GLN A 74 -0.64 -13.11 -4.04
N LYS A 75 0.48 -12.47 -4.38
CA LYS A 75 1.82 -12.92 -3.98
C LYS A 75 2.06 -12.93 -2.47
N PHE A 76 1.26 -12.18 -1.72
CA PHE A 76 1.30 -12.15 -0.25
C PHE A 76 0.41 -13.23 0.39
N LYS A 77 -0.26 -14.05 -0.41
CA LYS A 77 -1.07 -15.18 0.06
C LYS A 77 -0.28 -16.49 0.01
N ASP A 78 -0.61 -17.41 0.91
CA ASP A 78 -0.09 -18.76 0.97
C ASP A 78 -0.82 -19.71 -0.01
N SER A 79 -0.41 -20.98 -0.06
CA SER A 79 -1.04 -21.99 -0.92
C SER A 79 -2.48 -22.35 -0.52
N ARG A 80 -2.94 -21.92 0.67
CA ARG A 80 -4.32 -22.08 1.14
C ARG A 80 -5.19 -20.88 0.79
N GLY A 81 -4.61 -19.84 0.20
CA GLY A 81 -5.31 -18.61 -0.12
C GLY A 81 -5.53 -17.71 1.08
N ASN A 82 -4.68 -17.76 2.12
CA ASN A 82 -4.69 -16.81 3.23
C ASN A 82 -3.48 -15.88 3.15
N PHE A 83 -3.58 -14.65 3.66
CA PHE A 83 -2.40 -13.81 3.82
C PHE A 83 -1.36 -14.48 4.72
N LYS A 84 -0.09 -14.46 4.29
CA LYS A 84 1.00 -15.16 4.99
C LYS A 84 1.19 -14.58 6.40
N GLU A 85 1.21 -15.45 7.41
CA GLU A 85 1.45 -15.03 8.81
C GLU A 85 2.83 -14.37 9.04
N CYS A 86 3.80 -14.56 8.14
CA CYS A 86 5.09 -13.87 8.25
C CYS A 86 4.97 -12.35 8.06
N LEU A 87 3.91 -11.86 7.41
CA LEU A 87 3.63 -10.44 7.19
C LEU A 87 3.32 -9.70 8.48
N LEU A 88 2.90 -10.42 9.53
CA LEU A 88 2.59 -9.85 10.85
C LEU A 88 3.77 -9.14 11.50
N LYS A 89 4.99 -9.46 11.08
CA LYS A 89 6.23 -8.83 11.55
C LYS A 89 6.48 -7.47 10.90
N ASP A 90 5.89 -7.20 9.74
CA ASP A 90 6.02 -5.95 9.00
C ASP A 90 4.88 -4.99 9.36
N VAL A 91 4.99 -4.34 10.52
CA VAL A 91 3.96 -3.41 11.02
C VAL A 91 3.67 -2.29 10.01
N ARG A 92 4.70 -1.81 9.30
CA ARG A 92 4.55 -0.74 8.31
C ARG A 92 3.81 -1.25 7.07
N GLY A 93 4.17 -2.42 6.56
CA GLY A 93 3.48 -3.08 5.46
C GLY A 93 2.02 -3.39 5.79
N MET A 94 1.74 -3.83 7.02
CA MET A 94 0.39 -4.11 7.51
C MET A 94 -0.48 -2.85 7.56
N LEU A 95 0.06 -1.74 8.08
CA LEU A 95 -0.65 -0.46 8.07
C LEU A 95 -0.93 0.02 6.64
N SER A 96 0.07 -0.02 5.76
CA SER A 96 -0.12 0.36 4.37
C SER A 96 -1.13 -0.53 3.64
N LEU A 97 -1.14 -1.84 3.92
CA LEU A 97 -2.12 -2.77 3.37
C LEU A 97 -3.53 -2.43 3.87
N TYR A 98 -3.69 -2.11 5.15
CA TYR A 98 -4.97 -1.68 5.72
C TYR A 98 -5.49 -0.43 5.00
N GLU A 99 -4.66 0.60 4.83
CA GLU A 99 -5.03 1.84 4.13
C GLU A 99 -5.39 1.58 2.65
N ALA A 100 -4.58 0.78 1.96
CA ALA A 100 -4.79 0.42 0.57
C ALA A 100 -6.10 -0.36 0.37
N ALA A 101 -6.41 -1.30 1.28
CA ALA A 101 -7.59 -2.14 1.17
C ALA A 101 -8.91 -1.37 1.31
N HIS A 102 -8.91 -0.23 1.99
CA HIS A 102 -10.10 0.65 2.08
C HIS A 102 -10.44 1.37 0.76
N LEU A 103 -9.58 1.27 -0.26
CA LEU A 103 -9.85 1.76 -1.62
C LEU A 103 -10.43 0.66 -2.54
N GLY A 104 -10.88 -0.45 -1.95
CA GLY A 104 -11.54 -1.53 -2.67
C GLY A 104 -12.87 -1.12 -3.28
N ILE A 105 -13.17 -1.70 -4.43
CA ILE A 105 -14.47 -1.61 -5.08
C ILE A 105 -15.17 -2.97 -5.07
N ARG A 106 -16.47 -3.01 -5.43
CA ARG A 106 -17.24 -4.25 -5.42
C ARG A 106 -16.58 -5.31 -6.33
N GLY A 107 -16.45 -6.53 -5.81
CA GLY A 107 -15.87 -7.68 -6.51
C GLY A 107 -14.37 -7.86 -6.29
N GLU A 108 -13.77 -7.13 -5.35
CA GLU A 108 -12.35 -7.25 -4.98
C GLU A 108 -12.18 -7.89 -3.60
N ASP A 109 -12.65 -9.12 -3.46
CA ASP A 109 -12.74 -9.85 -2.18
C ASP A 109 -11.40 -9.93 -1.43
N ILE A 110 -10.27 -9.94 -2.16
CA ILE A 110 -8.92 -9.91 -1.57
C ILE A 110 -8.67 -8.68 -0.68
N LEU A 111 -9.32 -7.55 -0.97
CA LEU A 111 -9.19 -6.34 -0.18
C LEU A 111 -10.04 -6.42 1.09
N ASP A 112 -11.23 -7.02 1.02
CA ASP A 112 -12.04 -7.30 2.22
C ASP A 112 -11.31 -8.27 3.16
N GLU A 113 -10.69 -9.31 2.60
CA GLU A 113 -9.82 -10.22 3.33
C GLU A 113 -8.61 -9.51 3.95
N ALA A 114 -8.00 -8.55 3.23
CA ALA A 114 -6.88 -7.77 3.72
C ALA A 114 -7.27 -6.90 4.93
N ILE A 115 -8.47 -6.29 4.91
CA ILE A 115 -9.02 -5.56 6.05
C ILE A 115 -9.21 -6.49 7.25
N ALA A 116 -9.76 -7.70 7.04
CA ALA A 116 -9.97 -8.67 8.09
C ALA A 116 -8.64 -9.15 8.71
N PHE A 117 -7.66 -9.46 7.86
CA PHE A 117 -6.32 -9.88 8.27
C PHE A 117 -5.64 -8.81 9.12
N THR A 118 -5.52 -7.59 8.59
CA THR A 118 -4.86 -6.48 9.28
C THR A 118 -5.55 -6.10 10.60
N ARG A 119 -6.89 -6.12 10.66
CA ARG A 119 -7.64 -5.88 11.91
C ARG A 119 -7.47 -7.00 12.94
N GLY A 120 -7.39 -8.25 12.49
CA GLY A 120 -7.16 -9.40 13.37
C GLY A 120 -5.91 -9.24 14.23
N ASP A 121 -4.86 -8.66 13.66
CA ASP A 121 -3.62 -8.36 14.39
C ASP A 121 -3.71 -7.15 15.28
N PHE A 122 -4.38 -6.07 14.86
CA PHE A 122 -4.62 -4.93 15.75
C PHE A 122 -5.36 -5.36 17.03
N ILE A 123 -6.31 -6.30 16.92
CA ILE A 123 -7.01 -6.86 18.09
C ILE A 123 -6.07 -7.77 18.91
N ARG A 124 -5.25 -8.61 18.27
CA ARG A 124 -4.28 -9.48 18.96
C ARG A 124 -3.18 -8.70 19.69
N LEU A 125 -2.66 -7.63 19.09
CA LEU A 125 -1.64 -6.75 19.70
C LEU A 125 -2.22 -6.01 20.92
N ASN A 126 -3.46 -5.51 20.82
CA ASN A 126 -4.12 -4.83 21.93
C ASN A 126 -4.42 -5.78 23.11
N GLN A 127 -4.70 -7.07 22.84
CA GLN A 127 -4.87 -8.09 23.89
C GLN A 127 -3.56 -8.49 24.58
N LEU A 128 -2.42 -8.46 23.88
CA LEU A 128 -1.10 -8.72 24.47
C LEU A 128 -0.64 -7.58 25.40
N SER A 129 -0.97 -6.33 25.07
CA SER A 129 -0.68 -5.16 25.92
C SER A 129 -1.46 -5.17 27.24
N ILE A 130 -2.69 -5.70 27.24
CA ILE A 130 -3.53 -5.79 28.45
C ILE A 130 -3.12 -6.94 29.37
N ARG A 131 -2.46 -7.99 28.85
CA ARG A 131 -2.01 -9.15 29.66
C ARG A 131 -0.64 -8.95 30.33
N LEU A 132 0.07 -7.88 30.00
CA LEU A 132 1.40 -7.55 30.53
C LEU A 132 1.42 -6.28 31.41
N ALA A 133 0.24 -5.71 31.72
CA ALA A 133 0.04 -4.61 32.65
C ALA A 133 -0.78 -5.08 33.85
#